data_AF-A0A3E0DRL2-F1
#
_entry.id   AF-A0A3E0DRL2-F1
#
_cell.length_a   1.000
_cell.length_b   1.000
_cell.length_c   1.000
_cell.angle_alpha   90.00
_cell.angle_beta   90.00
_cell.angle_gamma   90.00
#
_symmetry.space_group_name_H-M   'P 1'
#
loop_
_entity.id
_entity.type
_entity.pdbx_description
1 polymer ?
#
loop_
_entity_poly.entity_id
_entity_poly.type
_entity_poly.pdbx_seq_one_letter_code
_entity_poly.pdbx_strand_id
1 'polypeptide(L)'
;MPVLKRAGFFHFQEIEASLSYQFSPMELELSTPALLFSAITLLMLAFTNRFLAIASLIRGLHKKYMEAPEEGIIVEQIHNLRRRLTLIKNMQLFGVFSFLLCIICMYLLFRGYTMAANWVFVGSMASLLVSLGISLIEIQISTRALNLELRDMEEIFEKRSSGLDFIFKKDSKKDD
;
A
#
# COMPACT_ATOMS: atom_id res chain seq x y z
N MET A 1 1.81 -21.31 61.75
CA MET A 1 1.41 -20.65 60.48
C MET A 1 2.58 -20.13 59.59
N PRO A 2 3.75 -20.80 59.40
CA PRO A 2 4.76 -20.29 58.46
C PRO A 2 4.65 -20.83 57.02
N VAL A 3 3.92 -21.93 56.78
CA VAL A 3 3.93 -22.64 55.49
C VAL A 3 3.09 -21.95 54.41
N LEU A 4 1.93 -21.38 54.75
CA LEU A 4 1.07 -20.67 53.77
C LEU A 4 1.68 -19.37 53.25
N LYS A 5 2.50 -18.68 54.05
CA LYS A 5 3.15 -17.43 53.64
C LYS A 5 4.24 -17.67 52.57
N ARG A 6 4.82 -18.89 52.54
CA ARG A 6 5.83 -19.29 51.56
C ARG A 6 5.22 -19.60 50.20
N ALA A 7 4.04 -20.24 50.16
CA ALA A 7 3.34 -20.57 48.92
C ALA A 7 2.85 -19.32 48.16
N GLY A 8 2.33 -18.32 48.88
CA GLY A 8 1.93 -17.04 48.27
C GLY A 8 3.11 -16.22 47.72
N PHE A 9 4.29 -16.32 48.34
CA PHE A 9 5.51 -15.66 47.86
C PHE A 9 6.07 -16.30 46.58
N PHE A 10 6.02 -17.64 46.48
CA PHE A 10 6.40 -18.36 45.26
C PHE A 10 5.48 -18.05 44.07
N HIS A 11 4.16 -18.00 44.28
CA HIS A 11 3.22 -17.61 43.22
C HIS A 11 3.39 -16.15 42.77
N PHE A 12 3.72 -15.24 43.69
CA PHE A 12 4.00 -13.85 43.34
C PHE A 12 5.29 -13.71 42.52
N GLN A 13 6.32 -14.49 42.85
CA GLN A 13 7.58 -14.51 42.13
C GLN A 13 7.45 -15.15 40.73
N GLU A 14 6.59 -16.16 40.55
CA GLU A 14 6.25 -16.69 39.22
C GLU A 14 5.41 -15.73 38.38
N ILE A 15 4.53 -14.92 39.00
CA ILE A 15 3.77 -13.87 38.32
C ILE A 15 4.70 -12.73 37.88
N GLU A 16 5.63 -12.29 38.73
CA GLU A 16 6.67 -11.32 38.34
C GLU A 16 7.62 -11.88 37.28
N ALA A 17 7.99 -13.17 37.35
CA ALA A 17 8.82 -13.85 36.36
C ALA A 17 8.09 -14.01 35.01
N SER A 18 6.80 -14.32 35.01
CA SER A 18 5.99 -14.42 33.79
C SER A 18 5.64 -13.05 33.20
N LEU A 19 5.45 -12.02 34.02
CA LEU A 19 5.27 -10.64 33.57
C LEU A 19 6.57 -10.02 33.02
N SER A 20 7.72 -10.37 33.60
CA SER A 20 9.04 -9.99 33.08
C SER A 20 9.46 -10.81 31.86
N TYR A 21 8.99 -12.07 31.72
CA TYR A 21 9.16 -12.86 30.50
C TYR A 21 8.30 -12.31 29.35
N GLN A 22 7.08 -11.86 29.64
CA GLN A 22 6.18 -11.22 28.67
C GLN A 22 6.74 -9.89 28.11
N PHE A 23 7.69 -9.28 28.82
CA PHE A 23 8.39 -8.06 28.41
C PHE A 23 9.92 -8.27 28.37
N SER A 24 10.35 -9.47 27.96
CA SER A 24 11.75 -9.68 27.61
C SER A 24 12.04 -8.86 26.34
N PRO A 25 13.04 -7.96 26.34
CA PRO A 25 13.40 -7.21 25.14
C PRO A 25 13.71 -8.22 24.05
N MET A 26 13.02 -8.10 22.90
CA MET A 26 13.28 -8.93 21.73
C MET A 26 14.79 -8.97 21.48
N GLU A 27 15.41 -10.15 21.59
CA GLU A 27 16.80 -10.33 21.20
C GLU A 27 16.86 -10.19 19.68
N LEU A 28 17.09 -8.96 19.23
CA LEU A 28 17.24 -8.64 17.81
C LEU A 28 18.58 -9.19 17.32
N GLU A 29 18.52 -10.32 16.61
CA GLU A 29 19.67 -10.82 15.87
C GLU A 29 19.96 -9.95 14.65
N LEU A 30 21.23 -9.89 14.24
CA LEU A 30 21.66 -9.21 13.01
C LEU A 30 21.01 -9.80 11.74
N SER A 31 20.44 -11.01 11.83
CA SER A 31 19.70 -11.69 10.76
C SER A 31 18.36 -11.00 10.44
N THR A 32 17.68 -10.42 11.43
CA THR A 32 16.34 -9.82 11.26
C THR A 32 16.36 -8.56 10.38
N PRO A 33 17.28 -7.59 10.59
CA PRO A 33 17.45 -6.44 9.68
C PRO A 33 17.85 -6.84 8.26
N ALA A 34 18.62 -7.91 8.09
CA ALA A 34 19.05 -8.39 6.78
C ALA A 34 17.86 -8.92 5.95
N LEU A 35 16.92 -9.62 6.58
CA LEU A 35 15.68 -10.06 5.94
C LEU A 35 14.80 -8.87 5.54
N LEU A 36 14.71 -7.84 6.40
CA LEU A 36 13.98 -6.61 6.08
C LEU A 36 14.58 -5.86 4.89
N PHE A 37 15.92 -5.80 4.76
CA PHE A 37 16.58 -5.21 3.61
C PHE A 37 16.13 -5.89 2.30
N SER A 38 16.15 -7.23 2.26
CA SER A 38 15.74 -7.99 1.07
C SER A 38 14.26 -7.74 0.72
N ALA A 39 13.38 -7.81 1.70
CA ALA A 39 11.95 -7.60 1.50
C ALA A 39 11.61 -6.18 1.04
N ILE A 40 12.21 -5.16 1.67
CA ILE A 40 11.98 -3.75 1.33
C ILE A 40 12.47 -3.45 -0.09
N THR A 41 13.59 -4.04 -0.52
CA THR A 41 14.12 -3.85 -1.87
C THR A 41 13.14 -4.35 -2.93
N LEU A 42 12.58 -5.55 -2.72
CA LEU A 42 11.56 -6.10 -3.62
C LEU A 42 10.28 -5.24 -3.63
N LEU A 43 9.86 -4.78 -2.45
CA LEU A 43 8.70 -3.90 -2.31
C LEU A 43 8.89 -2.58 -3.08
N MET A 44 10.08 -1.97 -3.00
CA MET A 44 10.41 -0.74 -3.72
C MET A 44 10.40 -0.92 -5.24
N LEU A 45 10.88 -2.06 -5.73
CA LEU A 45 10.80 -2.40 -7.16
C LEU A 45 9.35 -2.48 -7.62
N ALA A 46 8.49 -3.18 -6.87
CA ALA A 46 7.07 -3.29 -7.18
C ALA A 46 6.37 -1.91 -7.19
N PHE A 47 6.67 -1.07 -6.20
CA PHE A 47 6.13 0.28 -6.12
C PHE A 47 6.61 1.19 -7.26
N THR A 48 7.87 1.05 -7.66
CA THR A 48 8.45 1.80 -8.78
C THR A 48 7.78 1.41 -10.09
N ASN A 49 7.57 0.12 -10.33
CA ASN A 49 6.85 -0.36 -11.51
C ASN A 49 5.44 0.23 -11.59
N ARG A 50 4.73 0.27 -10.46
CA ARG A 50 3.39 0.88 -10.39
C ARG A 50 3.40 2.38 -10.63
N PHE A 51 4.38 3.09 -10.06
CA PHE A 51 4.57 4.53 -10.28
C PHE A 51 4.79 4.83 -11.77
N LEU A 52 5.69 4.09 -12.42
CA LEU A 52 6.02 4.28 -13.82
C LEU A 52 4.82 4.00 -14.74
N ALA A 53 4.05 2.95 -14.45
CA ALA A 53 2.84 2.64 -15.20
C ALA A 53 1.82 3.79 -15.16
N ILE A 54 1.51 4.32 -13.96
CA ILE A 54 0.57 5.45 -13.82
C ILE A 54 1.12 6.73 -14.46
N ALA A 55 2.42 7.02 -14.29
CA ALA A 55 3.04 8.19 -14.91
C ALA A 55 3.00 8.12 -16.44
N SER A 56 3.19 6.93 -17.03
CA SER A 56 3.05 6.70 -18.47
C SER A 56 1.62 6.94 -18.94
N LEU A 57 0.61 6.41 -18.23
CA LEU A 57 -0.80 6.64 -18.55
C LEU A 57 -1.17 8.13 -18.51
N ILE A 58 -0.76 8.85 -17.46
CA ILE A 58 -1.01 10.30 -17.34
C ILE A 58 -0.42 11.04 -18.55
N ARG A 59 0.83 10.76 -18.94
CA ARG A 59 1.48 11.40 -20.09
C ARG A 59 0.76 11.07 -21.40
N GLY A 60 0.30 9.83 -21.56
CA GLY A 60 -0.47 9.39 -22.72
C GLY A 60 -1.81 10.11 -22.85
N LEU A 61 -2.59 10.15 -21.77
CA LEU A 61 -3.87 10.88 -21.72
C LEU A 61 -3.68 12.38 -21.94
N HIS A 62 -2.65 12.97 -21.32
CA HIS A 62 -2.34 14.39 -21.52
C HIS A 62 -2.05 14.71 -22.99
N LYS A 63 -1.31 13.84 -23.70
CA LYS A 63 -1.06 14.01 -25.13
C LYS A 63 -2.37 13.98 -25.94
N LYS A 64 -3.26 13.03 -25.66
CA LYS A 64 -4.58 12.95 -26.31
C LYS A 64 -5.44 14.20 -26.07
N TYR A 65 -5.45 14.70 -24.84
CA TYR A 65 -6.17 15.93 -24.50
C TYR A 65 -5.65 17.16 -25.26
N MET A 66 -4.34 17.24 -25.52
CA MET A 66 -3.77 18.31 -26.35
C MET A 66 -4.16 18.22 -27.83
N GLU A 67 -4.48 17.02 -28.33
CA GLU A 67 -4.93 16.79 -29.70
C GLU A 67 -6.44 17.07 -29.87
N ALA A 68 -7.25 16.75 -28.85
CA ALA A 68 -8.70 16.96 -28.83
C ALA A 68 -9.19 17.43 -27.45
N PRO A 69 -9.27 18.76 -27.20
CA PRO A 69 -9.58 19.31 -25.87
C PRO A 69 -11.02 19.14 -25.37
N GLU A 70 -11.96 18.71 -26.22
CA GLU A 70 -13.39 18.68 -25.86
C GLU A 70 -13.80 17.49 -24.96
N GLU A 71 -12.88 16.59 -24.65
CA GLU A 71 -13.16 15.41 -23.83
C GLU A 71 -12.97 15.68 -22.32
N GLY A 72 -13.99 16.25 -21.67
CA GLY A 72 -14.01 16.46 -20.22
C GLY A 72 -13.73 15.20 -19.38
N ILE A 73 -14.02 14.02 -19.95
CA ILE A 73 -13.72 12.71 -19.37
C ILE A 73 -12.20 12.49 -19.20
N ILE A 74 -11.36 12.93 -20.14
CA ILE A 74 -9.90 12.75 -20.05
C ILE A 74 -9.33 13.51 -18.84
N VAL A 75 -9.83 14.72 -18.60
CA VAL A 75 -9.38 15.56 -17.47
C VAL A 75 -9.69 14.88 -16.13
N GLU A 76 -10.87 14.27 -16.01
CA GLU A 76 -11.28 13.53 -14.82
C GLU A 76 -10.40 12.27 -14.60
N GLN A 77 -10.09 11.53 -15.65
CA GLN A 77 -9.19 10.37 -15.59
C GLN A 77 -7.78 10.77 -15.13
N ILE A 78 -7.22 11.85 -15.69
CA ILE A 78 -5.91 12.38 -15.26
C ILE A 78 -5.93 12.77 -13.78
N HIS A 79 -7.02 13.40 -13.32
CA HIS A 79 -7.18 13.76 -11.91
C HIS A 79 -7.16 12.51 -10.99
N ASN A 80 -7.92 11.48 -11.35
CA ASN A 80 -7.96 10.21 -10.63
C ASN A 80 -6.59 9.51 -10.60
N LEU A 81 -5.87 9.49 -11.73
CA LEU A 81 -4.53 8.94 -11.83
C LEU A 81 -3.52 9.72 -10.97
N ARG A 82 -3.61 11.06 -10.91
CA ARG A 82 -2.76 11.90 -10.06
C ARG A 82 -2.95 11.62 -8.57
N ARG A 83 -4.20 11.37 -8.14
CA ARG A 83 -4.50 10.96 -6.76
C ARG A 83 -3.85 9.62 -6.43
N ARG A 84 -3.97 8.62 -7.31
CA ARG A 84 -3.30 7.32 -7.17
C ARG A 84 -1.78 7.47 -7.12
N LEU A 85 -1.20 8.30 -7.99
CA LEU A 85 0.24 8.58 -8.00
C LEU A 85 0.73 9.15 -6.65
N THR A 86 -0.07 10.00 -6.02
CA THR A 86 0.25 10.57 -4.70
C THR A 86 0.23 9.51 -3.60
N LEU A 87 -0.72 8.58 -3.63
CA LEU A 87 -0.75 7.44 -2.71
C LEU A 87 0.47 6.53 -2.89
N ILE A 88 0.86 6.23 -4.13
CA ILE A 88 2.07 5.45 -4.46
C ILE A 88 3.32 6.13 -3.91
N LYS A 89 3.44 7.45 -4.10
CA LYS A 89 4.56 8.24 -3.55
C LYS A 89 4.61 8.14 -2.03
N ASN A 90 3.46 8.24 -1.37
CA ASN A 90 3.39 8.20 0.09
C ASN A 90 3.75 6.82 0.64
N MET A 91 3.26 5.72 0.04
CA MET A 91 3.67 4.37 0.47
C MET A 91 5.19 4.16 0.29
N GLN A 92 5.79 4.67 -0.79
CA GLN A 92 7.25 4.61 -0.97
C GLN A 92 7.97 5.41 0.10
N LEU A 93 7.51 6.62 0.42
CA LEU A 93 8.11 7.47 1.45
C LEU A 93 8.15 6.78 2.82
N PHE A 94 7.03 6.19 3.26
CA PHE A 94 6.98 5.43 4.52
C PHE A 94 7.84 4.15 4.49
N GLY A 95 7.95 3.49 3.33
CA GLY A 95 8.83 2.33 3.17
C GLY A 95 10.31 2.71 3.22
N VAL A 96 10.71 3.80 2.56
CA VAL A 96 12.08 4.35 2.63
C VAL A 96 12.38 4.84 4.05
N PHE A 97 11.44 5.49 4.71
CA PHE A 97 11.62 5.93 6.09
C PHE A 97 11.81 4.74 7.05
N SER A 98 11.00 3.69 6.90
CA SER A 98 11.20 2.42 7.61
C SER A 98 12.60 1.84 7.35
N PHE A 99 13.06 1.88 6.10
CA PHE A 99 14.36 1.37 5.72
C PHE A 99 15.51 2.11 6.42
N LEU A 100 15.43 3.45 6.47
CA LEU A 100 16.40 4.29 7.17
C LEU A 100 16.41 3.99 8.68
N LEU A 101 15.24 3.86 9.31
CA LEU A 101 15.15 3.46 10.72
C LEU A 101 15.77 2.07 10.95
N CYS A 102 15.61 1.13 10.01
CA CYS A 102 16.23 -0.18 10.10
C CYS A 102 17.78 -0.11 10.05
N ILE A 103 18.34 0.77 9.22
CA ILE A 103 19.80 1.01 9.19
C ILE A 103 20.28 1.58 10.52
N ILE A 104 19.55 2.55 11.08
CA ILE A 104 19.86 3.14 12.40
C ILE A 104 19.77 2.09 13.51
N CYS A 105 18.75 1.22 13.48
CA CYS A 105 18.61 0.10 14.39
C CYS A 105 19.84 -0.82 14.35
N MET A 106 20.27 -1.22 13.14
CA MET A 106 21.43 -2.10 12.98
C MET A 106 22.73 -1.44 13.47
N TYR A 107 22.88 -0.13 13.27
CA TYR A 107 23.99 0.64 13.83
C TYR A 107 23.96 0.68 15.37
N LEU A 108 22.78 0.87 15.99
CA LEU A 108 22.63 0.86 17.45
C LEU A 108 22.95 -0.51 18.05
N LEU A 109 22.51 -1.60 17.41
CA LEU A 109 22.87 -2.97 17.81
C LEU A 109 24.38 -3.19 17.75
N PHE A 110 25.03 -2.73 16.67
CA PHE A 110 26.49 -2.82 16.54
C PHE A 110 27.25 -2.06 17.66
N ARG A 111 26.68 -0.96 18.15
CA ARG A 111 27.22 -0.18 19.28
C ARG A 111 26.86 -0.75 20.65
N GLY A 112 26.07 -1.82 20.72
CA GLY A 112 25.61 -2.44 21.96
C GLY A 112 24.43 -1.74 22.64
N TYR A 113 23.80 -0.74 22.01
CA TYR A 113 22.65 -0.02 22.55
C TYR A 113 21.33 -0.75 22.28
N THR A 114 21.13 -1.91 22.90
CA THR A 114 19.99 -2.81 22.65
C THR A 114 18.62 -2.18 22.94
N MET A 115 18.48 -1.45 24.05
CA MET A 115 17.20 -0.80 24.39
C MET A 115 16.79 0.27 23.37
N ALA A 116 17.74 1.10 22.92
CA ALA A 116 17.48 2.10 21.89
C ALA A 116 17.18 1.45 20.54
N ALA A 117 17.92 0.38 20.18
CA ALA A 117 17.67 -0.38 18.97
C ALA A 117 16.24 -0.95 18.93
N ASN A 118 15.74 -1.50 20.03
CA ASN A 118 14.38 -2.05 20.12
C ASN A 118 13.30 -0.99 19.83
N TRP A 119 13.41 0.21 20.40
CA TRP A 119 12.47 1.29 20.12
C TRP A 119 12.50 1.73 18.65
N VAL A 120 13.69 1.85 18.08
CA VAL A 120 13.86 2.22 16.66
C VAL A 120 13.33 1.11 15.73
N PHE A 121 13.52 -0.15 16.09
CA PHE A 121 13.01 -1.30 15.35
C PHE A 121 11.47 -1.34 15.33
N VAL A 122 10.82 -1.12 16.47
CA VAL A 122 9.35 -1.03 16.51
C VAL A 122 8.86 0.15 15.66
N GLY A 123 9.57 1.29 15.70
CA GLY A 123 9.27 2.44 14.86
C GLY A 123 9.41 2.15 13.35
N SER A 124 10.42 1.39 12.94
CA SER A 124 10.59 0.99 11.55
C SER A 124 9.46 0.08 11.10
N MET A 125 9.13 -0.95 11.88
CA MET A 125 8.02 -1.86 11.59
C MET A 125 6.67 -1.14 11.52
N ALA A 126 6.41 -0.20 12.42
CA ALA A 126 5.18 0.61 12.38
C ALA A 126 5.11 1.45 11.10
N SER A 127 6.20 2.08 10.69
CA SER A 127 6.27 2.82 9.41
C SER A 127 6.05 1.92 8.21
N LEU A 128 6.61 0.70 8.23
CA LEU A 128 6.41 -0.28 7.17
C LEU A 128 4.93 -0.71 7.10
N LEU A 129 4.29 -0.97 8.24
CA LEU A 129 2.86 -1.28 8.29
C LEU A 129 2.00 -0.15 7.72
N VAL A 130 2.33 1.11 8.00
CA VAL A 130 1.64 2.26 7.39
C VAL A 130 1.82 2.27 5.87
N SER A 131 3.04 2.02 5.38
CA SER A 131 3.32 1.90 3.93
C SER A 131 2.45 0.81 3.27
N LEU A 132 2.36 -0.36 3.89
CA LEU A 132 1.53 -1.48 3.41
C LEU A 132 0.03 -1.15 3.47
N GLY A 133 -0.43 -0.49 4.53
CA GLY A 133 -1.82 -0.04 4.64
C GLY A 133 -2.22 0.91 3.51
N ILE A 134 -1.34 1.86 3.16
CA ILE A 134 -1.55 2.76 2.02
C ILE A 134 -1.56 1.96 0.71
N SER A 135 -0.68 0.96 0.55
CA SER A 135 -0.66 0.07 -0.62
C SER A 135 -2.00 -0.67 -0.79
N LEU A 136 -2.58 -1.21 0.29
CA LEU A 136 -3.89 -1.86 0.25
C LEU A 136 -5.00 -0.89 -0.20
N ILE A 137 -5.04 0.31 0.37
CA ILE A 137 -6.00 1.35 -0.01
C ILE A 137 -5.85 1.71 -1.50
N GLU A 138 -4.61 1.86 -1.96
CA GLU A 138 -4.34 2.25 -3.34
C GLU A 138 -4.65 1.12 -4.34
N ILE A 139 -4.48 -0.17 -3.98
CA ILE A 139 -5.02 -1.32 -4.74
C ILE A 139 -6.53 -1.20 -4.91
N GLN A 140 -7.28 -0.97 -3.83
CA GLN A 140 -8.74 -0.87 -3.90
C GLN A 140 -9.20 0.29 -4.78
N ILE A 141 -8.60 1.47 -4.62
CA ILE A 141 -8.92 2.66 -5.44
C ILE A 141 -8.56 2.41 -6.90
N SER A 142 -7.40 1.79 -7.16
CA SER A 142 -6.94 1.46 -8.51
C SER A 142 -7.90 0.54 -9.24
N THR A 143 -8.34 -0.54 -8.59
CA THR A 143 -9.29 -1.50 -9.19
C THR A 143 -10.66 -0.86 -9.40
N ARG A 144 -11.15 -0.07 -8.44
CA ARG A 144 -12.43 0.63 -8.59
C ARG A 144 -12.40 1.63 -9.74
N ALA A 145 -11.36 2.45 -9.84
CA ALA A 145 -11.23 3.44 -10.90
C ALA A 145 -11.17 2.77 -12.28
N LEU A 146 -10.42 1.66 -12.40
CA LEU A 146 -10.34 0.89 -13.64
C LEU A 146 -11.70 0.29 -14.03
N ASN A 147 -12.42 -0.31 -13.07
CA ASN A 147 -13.73 -0.89 -13.34
C ASN A 147 -14.75 0.17 -13.74
N LEU A 148 -14.74 1.35 -13.13
CA LEU A 148 -15.63 2.45 -13.50
C LEU A 148 -15.37 2.88 -14.95
N GLU A 149 -14.08 3.08 -15.29
CA GLU A 149 -13.69 3.48 -16.64
C GLU A 149 -14.03 2.45 -17.71
N LEU A 150 -13.88 1.15 -17.40
CA LEU A 150 -14.31 0.08 -18.31
C LEU A 150 -15.83 0.06 -18.50
N ARG A 151 -16.60 0.29 -17.43
CA ARG A 151 -18.06 0.26 -17.48
C ARG A 151 -18.64 1.42 -18.30
N ASP A 152 -18.04 2.60 -18.21
CA ASP A 152 -18.43 3.75 -19.04
C ASP A 152 -18.21 3.45 -20.53
N MET A 153 -17.13 2.74 -20.87
CA MET A 153 -16.89 2.31 -22.26
C MET A 153 -17.90 1.27 -22.75
N GLU A 154 -18.32 0.34 -21.87
CA GLU A 154 -19.30 -0.69 -22.19
C GLU A 154 -20.70 -0.09 -22.41
N GLU A 155 -21.13 0.88 -21.58
CA GLU A 155 -22.40 1.59 -21.76
C GLU A 155 -22.44 2.39 -23.08
N ILE A 156 -21.33 3.03 -23.47
CA ILE A 156 -21.22 3.71 -24.78
C ILE A 156 -21.38 2.71 -25.92
N PHE A 157 -20.78 1.52 -25.79
CA PHE A 157 -20.85 0.48 -26.81
C PHE A 157 -22.28 -0.09 -26.96
N GLU A 158 -22.95 -0.41 -25.85
CA GLU A 158 -24.35 -0.90 -25.86
C GLU A 158 -25.31 0.13 -26.46
N LYS A 159 -25.15 1.41 -26.11
CA LYS A 159 -25.97 2.50 -26.65
C LYS A 159 -25.77 2.66 -28.16
N ARG A 160 -24.54 2.50 -28.66
CA ARG A 160 -24.23 2.54 -30.10
C ARG A 160 -24.83 1.34 -30.85
N SER A 161 -24.75 0.13 -30.30
CA SER A 161 -25.33 -1.08 -30.90
C SER A 161 -26.86 -0.99 -30.97
N SER A 162 -27.50 -0.52 -29.90
CA SER A 162 -28.96 -0.34 -29.85
C SER A 162 -29.47 0.71 -30.85
N GLY A 163 -28.69 1.76 -31.10
CA GLY A 163 -28.99 2.76 -32.13
C GLY A 163 -28.85 2.22 -33.55
N LEU A 164 -27.87 1.34 -33.79
CA LEU A 164 -27.67 0.70 -35.09
C LEU A 164 -28.85 -0.23 -35.45
N ASP A 165 -29.31 -1.04 -34.50
CA ASP A 165 -30.47 -1.93 -34.68
C ASP A 165 -31.77 -1.17 -34.95
N PHE A 166 -31.96 0.00 -34.30
CA PHE A 166 -33.14 0.83 -34.53
C PHE A 166 -33.17 1.44 -35.94
N ILE A 167 -32.02 1.84 -36.48
CA ILE A 167 -31.90 2.36 -37.85
C ILE A 167 -32.19 1.24 -38.86
N PHE A 168 -31.55 0.07 -38.69
CA PHE A 168 -31.78 -1.09 -39.59
C PHE A 168 -33.25 -1.52 -39.62
N LYS A 169 -33.96 -1.48 -38.48
CA LYS A 169 -35.38 -1.84 -38.39
C LYS A 169 -36.31 -0.80 -39.03
N LYS A 170 -35.90 0.46 -39.13
CA LYS A 170 -36.72 1.53 -39.72
C LYS A 170 -36.66 1.50 -41.25
N ASP A 171 -35.52 1.14 -41.84
CA ASP A 171 -35.37 1.03 -43.28
C ASP A 171 -36.10 -0.22 -43.83
N SER A 172 -36.14 -1.33 -43.08
CA SER A 172 -36.92 -2.53 -43.45
C SER A 172 -38.45 -2.33 -43.46
N LYS A 173 -38.98 -1.23 -42.89
CA LYS A 173 -40.43 -0.99 -42.75
C LYS A 173 -40.97 0.06 -43.73
N LYS A 174 -40.14 0.51 -44.67
CA LYS A 174 -40.46 1.59 -45.62
C LYS A 174 -40.71 1.08 -47.05
N ASP A 175 -40.54 -0.21 -47.27
CA ASP A 175 -40.73 -0.88 -48.57
C ASP A 175 -42.05 -1.68 -48.68
N ASP A 176 -42.97 -1.54 -47.71
CA ASP A 176 -44.34 -2.07 -47.76
C ASP A 176 -45.39 -0.96 -47.99
#